data_AF-A0A9W9YE34-F1
#
_entry.id   AF-A0A9W9YE34-F1
#
_cell.length_a   1.000
_cell.length_b   1.000
_cell.length_c   1.000
_cell.angle_alpha   90.00
_cell.angle_beta   90.00
_cell.angle_gamma   90.00
#
_symmetry.space_group_name_H-M   'P 1'
#
loop_
_entity.id
_entity.type
_entity.pdbx_description
1 polymer ?
#
loop_
_entity_poly.entity_id
_entity_poly.type
_entity_poly.pdbx_seq_one_letter_code
_entity_poly.pdbx_strand_id
1 'polypeptide(L)'
;MEEEGVVGGDEAQDIAKAVVLLSASWSSVNTCHVFAISFFTLGTFAQDAFRLIRDVQNGTLDDLIIIHEDLCTVVFNTVSAYSLWFVLHWFTYGAGVVVHIILTSEELLDNNQTLSVKVYISCLLVCYLYVFALPCFCAARITSSCAGVYEKINCTTSEDWNAGHPFRDRHNIALFISYAKDRRCGFKVG
;
A
#
# COMPACT_ATOMS: atom_id res chain seq x y z
N MET A 1 -24.56 -51.17 -27.07
CA MET A 1 -23.10 -51.26 -27.15
C MET A 1 -22.67 -50.01 -27.93
N GLU A 2 -22.82 -48.81 -27.36
CA GLU A 2 -22.04 -48.24 -26.23
C GLU A 2 -20.53 -48.39 -26.53
N GLU A 3 -19.69 -47.35 -26.60
CA GLU A 3 -19.74 -45.98 -26.09
C GLU A 3 -19.07 -45.02 -27.10
N GLU A 4 -19.71 -43.89 -27.41
CA GLU A 4 -19.03 -42.68 -27.85
C GLU A 4 -19.48 -41.55 -26.90
N GLY A 5 -18.53 -40.86 -26.27
CA GLY A 5 -18.75 -39.49 -25.77
C GLY A 5 -18.67 -39.28 -24.26
N VAL A 6 -17.49 -39.40 -23.65
CA VAL A 6 -17.16 -38.71 -22.37
C VAL A 6 -15.67 -38.35 -22.32
N VAL A 7 -15.16 -37.60 -23.30
CA VAL A 7 -13.75 -37.09 -23.26
C VAL A 7 -13.68 -35.56 -23.42
N GLY A 8 -14.65 -34.91 -24.07
CA GLY A 8 -14.63 -33.46 -24.30
C GLY A 8 -15.11 -32.57 -23.15
N GLY A 9 -15.73 -33.14 -22.10
CA GLY A 9 -16.27 -32.37 -20.98
C GLY A 9 -15.21 -31.96 -19.95
N ASP A 10 -14.23 -32.83 -19.70
CA ASP A 10 -13.20 -32.63 -18.66
C ASP A 10 -12.14 -31.62 -19.11
N GLU A 11 -11.74 -31.68 -20.39
CA GLU A 11 -10.78 -30.74 -21.00
C GLU A 11 -11.36 -29.31 -21.06
N ALA A 12 -12.63 -29.15 -21.43
CA ALA A 12 -13.30 -27.86 -21.43
C ALA A 12 -13.42 -27.28 -20.00
N GLN A 13 -13.66 -28.14 -19.01
CA GLN A 13 -13.74 -27.75 -17.61
C GLN A 13 -12.37 -27.32 -17.05
N ASP A 14 -11.29 -27.98 -17.44
CA ASP A 14 -9.93 -27.64 -17.02
C ASP A 14 -9.41 -26.36 -17.68
N ILE A 15 -9.72 -26.15 -18.96
CA ILE A 15 -9.45 -24.87 -19.64
C ILE A 15 -10.21 -23.74 -18.95
N ALA A 16 -11.48 -23.93 -18.61
CA ALA A 16 -12.26 -22.92 -17.91
C ALA A 16 -11.67 -22.58 -16.53
N LYS A 17 -11.25 -23.58 -15.74
CA LYS A 17 -10.56 -23.36 -14.46
C LYS A 17 -9.26 -22.57 -14.64
N ALA A 18 -8.45 -22.93 -15.63
CA ALA A 18 -7.19 -22.25 -15.92
C ALA A 18 -7.39 -20.78 -16.31
N VAL A 19 -8.38 -20.50 -17.18
CA VAL A 19 -8.75 -19.14 -17.57
C VAL A 19 -9.24 -18.32 -16.36
N VAL A 20 -10.07 -18.92 -15.51
CA VAL A 20 -10.54 -18.25 -14.28
C VAL A 20 -9.37 -17.93 -13.35
N LEU A 21 -8.45 -18.86 -13.10
CA LEU A 21 -7.30 -18.65 -12.23
C LEU A 21 -6.34 -17.57 -12.78
N LEU A 22 -6.09 -17.57 -14.09
CA LEU A 22 -5.30 -16.53 -14.73
C LEU A 22 -5.99 -15.16 -14.61
N SER A 23 -7.29 -15.08 -14.88
CA SER A 23 -8.05 -13.83 -14.78
C SER A 23 -8.10 -13.28 -13.34
N ALA A 24 -8.21 -14.15 -12.33
CA ALA A 24 -8.17 -13.77 -10.93
C ALA A 24 -6.79 -13.22 -10.53
N SER A 25 -5.72 -13.86 -11.02
CA SER A 25 -4.34 -13.43 -10.76
C SER A 25 -4.07 -12.05 -11.35
N TRP A 26 -4.47 -11.82 -12.61
CA TRP A 26 -4.36 -10.51 -13.24
C TRP A 26 -5.21 -9.44 -12.54
N SER A 27 -6.43 -9.79 -12.14
CA SER A 27 -7.29 -8.87 -11.39
C SER A 27 -6.64 -8.43 -10.10
N SER A 28 -6.03 -9.36 -9.36
CA SER A 28 -5.31 -9.04 -8.14
C SER A 28 -4.13 -8.10 -8.37
N VAL A 29 -3.28 -8.39 -9.37
CA VAL A 29 -2.14 -7.53 -9.71
C VAL A 29 -2.62 -6.10 -10.03
N ASN A 30 -3.68 -5.98 -10.83
CA ASN A 30 -4.28 -4.67 -11.15
C ASN A 30 -4.80 -3.95 -9.90
N THR A 31 -5.50 -4.65 -9.00
CA THR A 31 -5.97 -4.02 -7.75
C THR A 31 -4.83 -3.57 -6.84
N CYS A 32 -3.73 -4.33 -6.77
CA CYS A 32 -2.51 -3.93 -6.07
C CYS A 32 -1.89 -2.67 -6.67
N HIS A 33 -1.88 -2.53 -8.00
CA HIS A 33 -1.39 -1.33 -8.65
C HIS A 33 -2.31 -0.11 -8.41
N VAL A 34 -3.63 -0.30 -8.47
CA VAL A 34 -4.60 0.77 -8.16
C VAL A 34 -4.41 1.26 -6.72
N PHE A 35 -4.23 0.34 -5.77
CA PHE A 35 -3.86 0.66 -4.41
C PHE A 35 -2.52 1.42 -4.37
N ALA A 36 -1.47 0.88 -4.98
CA ALA A 36 -0.15 1.51 -4.96
C ALA A 36 -0.15 2.95 -5.52
N ILE A 37 -0.84 3.18 -6.64
CA ILE A 37 -0.98 4.50 -7.25
C ILE A 37 -1.71 5.45 -6.29
N SER A 38 -2.84 5.01 -5.71
CA SER A 38 -3.60 5.80 -4.73
C SER A 38 -2.71 6.23 -3.56
N PHE A 39 -1.89 5.32 -3.04
CA PHE A 39 -0.98 5.59 -1.92
C PHE A 39 0.25 6.43 -2.31
N PHE A 40 0.72 6.33 -3.56
CA PHE A 40 1.72 7.27 -4.07
C PHE A 40 1.16 8.68 -4.19
N THR A 41 -0.09 8.83 -4.63
CA THR A 41 -0.78 10.13 -4.66
C THR A 41 -0.96 10.70 -3.25
N LEU A 42 -1.27 9.88 -2.24
CA LEU A 42 -1.27 10.34 -0.85
C LEU A 42 0.10 10.85 -0.39
N GLY A 43 1.18 10.19 -0.83
CA GLY A 43 2.54 10.66 -0.60
C GLY A 43 2.80 12.05 -1.20
N THR A 44 2.27 12.32 -2.41
CA THR A 44 2.36 13.66 -3.01
C THR A 44 1.50 14.68 -2.28
N PHE A 45 0.32 14.30 -1.77
CA PHE A 45 -0.49 15.18 -0.91
C PHE A 45 0.23 15.54 0.39
N ALA A 46 0.95 14.62 1.02
CA ALA A 46 1.74 14.93 2.21
C ALA A 46 2.86 15.95 1.91
N GLN A 47 3.49 15.84 0.73
CA GLN A 47 4.49 16.82 0.27
C GLN A 47 3.86 18.18 -0.03
N ASP A 48 2.68 18.19 -0.65
CA ASP A 48 1.96 19.42 -0.96
C ASP A 48 1.46 20.12 0.30
N ALA A 49 0.93 19.37 1.28
CA ALA A 49 0.56 19.91 2.59
C ALA A 49 1.76 20.58 3.29
N PHE A 50 2.94 19.95 3.26
CA PHE A 50 4.16 20.58 3.79
C PHE A 50 4.53 21.86 3.02
N ARG A 51 4.39 21.85 1.69
CA ARG A 51 4.63 23.04 0.86
C ARG A 51 3.65 24.17 1.21
N LEU A 52 2.37 23.87 1.33
CA LEU A 52 1.33 24.82 1.73
C LEU A 52 1.62 25.41 3.11
N ILE A 53 1.96 24.56 4.10
CA ILE A 53 2.40 25.01 5.42
C ILE A 53 3.53 26.03 5.28
N ARG A 54 4.59 25.70 4.53
CA ARG A 54 5.75 26.58 4.35
C ARG A 54 5.43 27.90 3.66
N ASP A 55 4.48 27.90 2.75
CA ASP A 55 4.12 29.05 1.94
C ASP A 55 3.13 30.00 2.67
N VAL A 56 2.62 29.64 3.86
CA VAL A 56 1.77 30.53 4.68
C VAL A 56 2.53 31.79 5.10
N GLN A 57 1.96 32.95 4.81
CA GLN A 57 2.51 34.26 5.21
C GLN A 57 1.51 35.00 6.08
N ASN A 58 1.96 35.48 7.25
CA ASN A 58 1.14 36.24 8.20
C ASN A 58 -0.15 35.51 8.64
N GLY A 59 -0.17 34.18 8.58
CA GLY A 59 -1.26 33.36 9.10
C GLY A 59 -1.17 33.12 10.60
N THR A 60 -2.02 32.23 11.08
CA THR A 60 -2.10 31.76 12.46
C THR A 60 -1.70 30.29 12.55
N LEU A 61 -1.51 29.80 13.77
CA LEU A 61 -1.34 28.36 14.01
C LEU A 61 -2.56 27.55 13.52
N ASP A 62 -3.76 28.15 13.57
CA ASP A 62 -5.02 27.52 13.15
C ASP A 62 -5.02 27.23 11.65
N ASP A 63 -4.52 28.15 10.83
CA ASP A 63 -4.38 27.95 9.37
C ASP A 63 -3.49 26.72 9.05
N LEU A 64 -2.44 26.50 9.85
CA LEU A 64 -1.56 25.34 9.70
C LEU A 64 -2.25 24.04 10.14
N ILE A 65 -3.09 24.11 11.17
CA ILE A 65 -3.91 22.99 11.65
C ILE A 65 -4.93 22.59 10.57
N ILE A 66 -5.57 23.56 9.92
CA ILE A 66 -6.53 23.31 8.83
C ILE A 66 -5.86 22.56 7.67
N ILE A 67 -4.67 23.02 7.21
CA ILE A 67 -3.92 22.33 6.14
C ILE A 67 -3.57 20.88 6.54
N HIS A 68 -3.20 20.66 7.80
CA HIS A 68 -2.91 19.31 8.31
C HIS A 68 -4.17 18.44 8.41
N GLU A 69 -5.30 19.02 8.81
CA GLU A 69 -6.58 18.31 8.89
C GLU A 69 -7.08 17.89 7.51
N ASP A 70 -6.91 18.72 6.48
CA ASP A 70 -7.21 18.36 5.09
C ASP A 70 -6.39 17.15 4.64
N LEU A 71 -5.07 17.16 4.91
CA LEU A 71 -4.20 16.01 4.63
C LEU A 71 -4.72 14.75 5.35
N CYS A 72 -5.03 14.85 6.63
CA CYS A 72 -5.46 13.69 7.40
C CYS A 72 -6.83 13.17 7.00
N THR A 73 -7.74 14.05 6.62
CA THR A 73 -9.04 13.67 6.08
C THR A 73 -8.88 12.86 4.79
N VAL A 74 -8.06 13.33 3.85
CA VAL A 74 -7.79 12.61 2.60
C VAL A 74 -7.14 11.26 2.86
N VAL A 75 -6.14 11.20 3.76
CA VAL A 75 -5.47 9.95 4.15
C VAL A 75 -6.47 8.99 4.79
N PHE A 76 -7.23 9.41 5.81
CA PHE A 76 -8.16 8.54 6.52
C PHE A 76 -9.30 8.04 5.64
N ASN A 77 -9.88 8.89 4.79
CA ASN A 77 -10.93 8.48 3.85
C ASN A 77 -10.41 7.43 2.87
N THR A 78 -9.20 7.62 2.35
CA THR A 78 -8.58 6.67 1.41
C THR A 78 -8.24 5.35 2.11
N VAL A 79 -7.63 5.40 3.29
CA VAL A 79 -7.30 4.21 4.09
C VAL A 79 -8.57 3.45 4.47
N SER A 80 -9.62 4.15 4.89
CA SER A 80 -10.91 3.56 5.21
C SER A 80 -11.52 2.84 4.01
N ALA A 81 -11.52 3.47 2.83
CA ALA A 81 -12.04 2.86 1.60
C ALA A 81 -11.31 1.56 1.21
N TYR A 82 -10.00 1.48 1.46
CA TYR A 82 -9.21 0.28 1.17
C TYR A 82 -9.04 -0.68 2.35
N SER A 83 -9.53 -0.35 3.55
CA SER A 83 -9.26 -1.12 4.77
C SER A 83 -9.72 -2.57 4.68
N LEU A 84 -10.96 -2.80 4.26
CA LEU A 84 -11.53 -4.14 4.09
C LEU A 84 -10.80 -4.91 2.99
N TRP A 85 -10.56 -4.27 1.84
CA TRP A 85 -9.81 -4.87 0.74
C TRP A 85 -8.42 -5.29 1.20
N PHE A 86 -7.69 -4.42 1.91
CA PHE A 86 -6.34 -4.69 2.39
C PHE A 86 -6.30 -5.90 3.31
N VAL A 87 -7.23 -6.02 4.26
CA VAL A 87 -7.28 -7.15 5.20
C VAL A 87 -7.56 -8.46 4.48
N LEU A 88 -8.59 -8.49 3.61
CA LEU A 88 -8.94 -9.68 2.85
C LEU A 88 -7.80 -10.09 1.92
N HIS A 89 -7.25 -9.13 1.19
CA HIS A 89 -6.13 -9.33 0.28
C HIS A 89 -4.90 -9.87 1.00
N TRP A 90 -4.47 -9.21 2.09
CA TRP A 90 -3.32 -9.64 2.88
C TRP A 90 -3.51 -11.06 3.43
N PHE A 91 -4.70 -11.37 3.96
CA PHE A 91 -4.98 -12.69 4.51
C PHE A 91 -4.99 -13.78 3.42
N THR A 92 -5.70 -13.56 2.31
CA THR A 92 -5.79 -14.51 1.20
C THR A 92 -4.42 -14.78 0.59
N TYR A 93 -3.65 -13.73 0.29
CA TYR A 93 -2.33 -13.89 -0.31
C TYR A 93 -1.27 -14.40 0.68
N GLY A 94 -1.37 -14.04 1.96
CA GLY A 94 -0.52 -14.61 3.01
C GLY A 94 -0.73 -16.12 3.14
N ALA A 95 -1.98 -16.57 3.22
CA ALA A 95 -2.31 -18.00 3.21
C ALA A 95 -1.88 -18.68 1.90
N GLY A 96 -2.10 -18.02 0.75
CA GLY A 96 -1.70 -18.51 -0.56
C GLY A 96 -0.20 -18.76 -0.69
N VAL A 97 0.64 -17.84 -0.19
CA VAL A 97 2.11 -18.02 -0.15
C VAL A 97 2.48 -19.25 0.67
N VAL A 98 1.90 -19.43 1.86
CA VAL A 98 2.19 -20.58 2.73
C VAL A 98 1.79 -21.89 2.07
N VAL A 99 0.57 -21.98 1.52
CA VAL A 99 0.08 -23.18 0.83
C VAL A 99 0.94 -23.47 -0.39
N HIS A 100 1.30 -22.46 -1.18
CA HIS A 100 2.13 -22.63 -2.36
C HIS A 100 3.50 -23.22 -1.99
N ILE A 101 4.16 -22.68 -0.97
CA ILE A 101 5.45 -23.20 -0.49
C ILE A 101 5.34 -24.67 -0.06
N ILE A 102 4.30 -25.03 0.70
CA ILE A 102 4.10 -26.41 1.18
C ILE A 102 3.90 -27.38 0.01
N LEU A 103 3.09 -27.00 -0.98
CA LEU A 103 2.77 -27.88 -2.11
C LEU A 103 3.95 -28.02 -3.08
N THR A 104 4.73 -26.95 -3.27
CA THR A 104 5.81 -26.95 -4.27
C THR A 104 7.19 -27.20 -3.68
N SER A 105 7.32 -27.40 -2.36
CA SER A 105 8.62 -27.60 -1.72
C SER A 105 9.32 -28.87 -2.21
N GLU A 106 8.59 -29.95 -2.43
CA GLU A 106 9.15 -31.21 -2.93
C GLU A 106 9.55 -31.08 -4.40
N GLU A 107 8.70 -30.44 -5.21
CA GLU A 107 8.94 -30.21 -6.64
C GLU A 107 10.17 -29.31 -6.90
N LEU A 108 10.39 -28.29 -6.07
CA LEU A 108 11.56 -27.41 -6.18
C LEU A 108 12.87 -28.15 -5.86
N LEU A 109 12.84 -29.07 -4.90
CA LEU A 109 14.00 -29.82 -4.43
C LEU A 109 14.32 -31.03 -5.32
N ASP A 110 13.37 -31.52 -6.11
CA ASP A 110 13.60 -32.63 -7.03
C ASP A 110 14.47 -32.21 -8.22
N ASN A 111 15.69 -32.74 -8.31
CA ASN A 111 16.62 -32.47 -9.42
C ASN A 111 16.22 -33.12 -10.74
N ASN A 112 15.22 -34.01 -10.73
CA ASN A 112 14.71 -34.65 -11.94
C ASN A 112 13.70 -33.78 -12.70
N GLN A 113 13.16 -32.73 -12.08
CA GLN A 113 12.28 -31.80 -12.78
C GLN A 113 13.02 -30.98 -13.83
N THR A 114 12.31 -30.67 -14.93
CA THR A 114 12.83 -29.79 -15.97
C THR A 114 13.07 -28.38 -15.41
N LEU A 115 14.13 -27.73 -15.89
CA LEU A 115 14.45 -26.34 -15.52
C LEU A 115 13.24 -25.41 -15.74
N SER A 116 12.48 -25.62 -16.80
CA SER A 116 11.28 -24.83 -17.13
C SER A 116 10.21 -24.90 -16.04
N VAL A 117 9.96 -26.07 -15.45
CA VAL A 117 8.98 -26.23 -14.37
C VAL A 117 9.46 -25.53 -13.10
N LYS A 118 10.74 -25.69 -12.74
CA LYS A 118 11.32 -25.00 -11.58
C LYS A 118 11.26 -23.48 -11.71
N VAL A 119 11.57 -22.95 -12.89
CA VAL A 119 11.46 -21.52 -13.20
C VAL A 119 10.01 -21.07 -13.10
N TYR A 120 9.07 -21.83 -13.65
CA TYR A 120 7.64 -21.50 -13.59
C TYR A 120 7.12 -21.42 -12.15
N ILE A 121 7.40 -22.42 -11.31
CA ILE A 121 7.03 -22.44 -9.89
C ILE A 121 7.66 -21.24 -9.17
N SER A 122 8.94 -20.99 -9.40
CA SER A 122 9.64 -19.85 -8.79
C SER A 122 9.03 -18.50 -9.19
N CYS A 123 8.66 -18.33 -10.46
CA CYS A 123 7.97 -17.13 -10.94
C CYS A 123 6.62 -16.95 -10.26
N LEU A 124 5.83 -18.02 -10.09
CA LEU A 124 4.55 -17.95 -9.37
C LEU A 124 4.75 -17.53 -7.91
N LEU A 125 5.73 -18.11 -7.22
CA LEU A 125 6.07 -17.71 -5.86
C LEU A 125 6.43 -16.23 -5.78
N VAL A 126 7.26 -15.73 -6.70
CA VAL A 126 7.61 -14.30 -6.76
C VAL A 126 6.38 -13.42 -7.00
N CYS A 127 5.46 -13.84 -7.87
CA CYS A 127 4.20 -13.13 -8.10
C CYS A 127 3.33 -13.08 -6.83
N TYR A 128 3.18 -14.21 -6.12
CA TYR A 128 2.43 -14.24 -4.86
C TYR A 128 3.06 -13.36 -3.78
N LEU A 129 4.39 -13.40 -3.64
CA LEU A 129 5.11 -12.53 -2.71
C LEU A 129 4.99 -11.06 -3.09
N TYR A 130 5.04 -10.73 -4.38
CA TYR A 130 4.85 -9.37 -4.87
C TYR A 130 3.46 -8.83 -4.51
N VAL A 131 2.42 -9.59 -4.83
CA VAL A 131 1.03 -9.24 -4.57
C VAL A 131 0.75 -9.11 -3.07
N PHE A 132 1.40 -9.94 -2.24
CA PHE A 132 1.34 -9.87 -0.79
C PHE A 132 2.10 -8.66 -0.21
N ALA A 133 3.31 -8.38 -0.68
CA ALA A 133 4.21 -7.41 -0.07
C ALA A 133 3.96 -5.97 -0.53
N LEU A 134 3.50 -5.75 -1.79
CA LEU A 134 3.32 -4.41 -2.33
C LEU A 134 2.35 -3.54 -1.49
N PRO A 135 1.16 -4.03 -1.09
CA PRO A 135 0.26 -3.23 -0.26
C PRO A 135 0.88 -2.87 1.10
N CYS A 136 1.62 -3.80 1.71
CA CYS A 136 2.33 -3.57 2.98
C CYS A 136 3.39 -2.49 2.84
N PHE A 137 4.16 -2.51 1.74
CA PHE A 137 5.16 -1.48 1.45
C PHE A 137 4.51 -0.11 1.28
N CYS A 138 3.41 -0.02 0.53
CA CYS A 138 2.65 1.22 0.34
C CYS A 138 2.07 1.77 1.66
N ALA A 139 1.50 0.90 2.50
CA ALA A 139 1.00 1.25 3.83
C ALA A 139 2.11 1.79 4.75
N ALA A 140 3.27 1.13 4.78
CA ALA A 140 4.42 1.60 5.55
C ALA A 140 4.93 2.95 5.02
N ARG A 141 4.99 3.11 3.70
CA ARG A 141 5.48 4.31 3.04
C ARG A 141 4.62 5.54 3.34
N ILE A 142 3.29 5.44 3.33
CA ILE A 142 2.45 6.60 3.65
C ILE A 142 2.60 7.00 5.12
N THR A 143 2.66 6.03 6.04
CA THR A 143 2.88 6.29 7.46
C THR A 143 4.22 6.98 7.69
N SER A 144 5.27 6.51 7.00
CA SER A 144 6.58 7.16 7.00
C SER A 144 6.55 8.57 6.38
N SER A 145 5.79 8.77 5.29
CA SER A 145 5.67 10.07 4.63
C SER A 145 4.98 11.10 5.53
N CYS A 146 3.87 10.72 6.19
CA CYS A 146 3.18 11.58 7.17
C CYS A 146 4.08 11.91 8.36
N ALA A 147 4.80 10.91 8.91
CA ALA A 147 5.75 11.14 9.99
C ALA A 147 6.91 12.07 9.57
N GLY A 148 7.40 11.92 8.34
CA GLY A 148 8.46 12.74 7.77
C GLY A 148 8.07 14.21 7.60
N VAL A 149 6.79 14.54 7.44
CA VAL A 149 6.32 15.94 7.47
C VAL A 149 6.60 16.57 8.83
N TYR A 150 6.30 15.85 9.92
CA TYR A 150 6.53 16.36 11.28
C TYR A 150 8.00 16.50 11.60
N GLU A 151 8.80 15.52 11.20
CA GLU A 151 10.24 15.56 11.37
C GLU A 151 10.85 16.75 10.65
N LYS A 152 10.45 17.00 9.38
CA LYS A 152 10.89 18.17 8.63
C LYS A 152 10.56 19.47 9.36
N ILE A 153 9.30 19.66 9.76
CA ILE A 153 8.86 20.87 10.49
C ILE A 153 9.68 21.08 11.77
N ASN A 154 9.96 20.00 12.52
CA ASN A 154 10.72 20.07 13.76
C ASN A 154 12.19 20.49 13.53
N CYS A 155 12.79 19.97 12.46
CA CYS A 155 14.18 20.24 12.06
C CYS A 155 14.37 21.59 11.37
N THR A 156 13.32 22.19 10.79
CA THR A 156 13.37 23.52 10.20
C THR A 156 13.61 24.59 11.27
N THR A 157 14.63 25.43 11.08
CA THR A 157 14.98 26.48 12.04
C THR A 157 14.13 27.72 11.81
N SER A 158 14.10 28.64 12.79
CA SER A 158 13.33 29.89 12.69
C SER A 158 13.76 30.80 11.52
N GLU A 159 15.00 30.65 11.04
CA GLU A 159 15.55 31.43 9.92
C GLU A 159 15.09 30.90 8.57
N ASP A 160 14.79 29.61 8.48
CA ASP A 160 14.31 28.95 7.26
C ASP A 160 12.82 29.24 6.98
N TRP A 161 12.07 29.72 7.99
CA TRP A 161 10.67 30.12 7.83
C TRP A 161 10.54 31.57 7.37
N ASN A 162 9.61 31.81 6.44
CA ASN A 162 9.28 33.14 5.93
C ASN A 162 9.00 34.14 7.08
N ALA A 163 9.34 35.41 6.88
CA ALA A 163 9.03 36.45 7.86
C ALA A 163 7.52 36.51 8.13
N GLY A 164 7.13 36.56 9.41
CA GLY A 164 5.71 36.51 9.82
C GLY A 164 5.07 35.11 9.81
N HIS A 165 5.81 34.05 9.52
CA HIS A 165 5.29 32.67 9.57
C HIS A 165 5.09 32.19 11.02
N PRO A 166 3.96 31.53 11.36
CA PRO A 166 3.65 31.10 12.74
C PRO A 166 4.73 30.21 13.38
N PHE A 167 5.37 29.33 12.60
CA PHE A 167 6.48 28.46 13.04
C PHE A 167 7.84 29.14 13.25
N ARG A 168 7.96 30.47 13.06
CA ARG A 168 9.16 31.17 13.56
C ARG A 168 9.26 31.11 15.08
N ASP A 169 8.11 31.04 15.76
CA ASP A 169 8.04 30.73 17.18
C ASP A 169 8.12 29.20 17.39
N ARG A 170 9.13 28.76 18.13
CA ARG A 170 9.31 27.35 18.48
C ARG A 170 8.17 26.81 19.35
N HIS A 171 7.48 27.67 20.12
CA HIS A 171 6.32 27.26 20.88
C HIS A 171 5.19 26.77 19.96
N ASN A 172 4.92 27.47 18.87
CA ASN A 172 3.91 27.09 17.88
C ASN A 172 4.25 25.77 17.17
N ILE A 173 5.54 25.53 16.88
CA ILE A 173 6.00 24.23 16.37
C ILE A 173 5.70 23.12 17.38
N ALA A 174 6.01 23.32 18.66
CA ALA A 174 5.77 22.32 19.70
C ALA A 174 4.27 22.00 19.86
N LEU A 175 3.42 23.03 19.85
CA LEU A 175 1.96 22.88 19.89
C LEU A 175 1.44 22.09 18.68
N PHE A 176 1.86 22.48 17.47
CA PHE A 176 1.48 21.79 16.24
C PHE A 176 1.91 20.32 16.24
N ILE A 177 3.16 20.03 16.61
CA ILE A 177 3.67 18.65 16.65
C ILE A 177 2.90 17.83 17.68
N SER A 178 2.58 18.40 18.85
CA SER A 178 1.77 17.72 19.87
C SER A 178 0.38 17.38 19.33
N TYR A 179 -0.29 18.34 18.69
CA TYR A 179 -1.58 18.14 18.01
C TYR A 179 -1.49 17.06 16.92
N ALA A 180 -0.54 17.16 16.00
CA ALA A 180 -0.40 16.26 14.86
C ALA A 180 -0.08 14.82 15.30
N LYS A 181 0.72 14.67 16.37
CA LYS A 181 1.02 13.36 16.99
C LYS A 181 -0.21 12.75 17.64
N ASP A 182 -1.10 13.54 18.24
CA ASP A 182 -2.35 13.04 18.81
C ASP A 182 -3.33 12.55 17.73
N ARG A 183 -3.45 13.32 16.63
CA ARG A 183 -4.23 12.91 15.45
C ARG A 183 -3.71 11.62 14.79
N ARG A 184 -2.41 11.33 14.90
CA ARG A 184 -1.76 10.11 14.36
C ARG A 184 -2.15 9.83 12.90
N CYS A 185 -1.98 10.84 12.06
CA CYS A 185 -2.19 10.76 10.61
C CYS A 185 -1.30 9.67 9.99
N GLY A 186 -1.88 8.70 9.27
CA GLY A 186 -1.15 7.60 8.65
C GLY A 186 -2.04 6.42 8.29
N PHE A 187 -1.44 5.33 7.81
CA PHE A 187 -2.17 4.09 7.53
C PHE A 187 -2.52 3.38 8.84
N LYS A 188 -3.81 3.20 9.09
CA LYS A 188 -4.34 2.42 10.21
C LYS A 188 -5.47 1.53 9.71
N VAL A 189 -5.40 0.27 10.09
CA VAL A 189 -6.45 -0.71 9.88
C VAL A 189 -7.01 -1.00 11.26
N GLY A 190 -8.18 -0.44 11.59
CA GLY A 190 -8.74 -0.41 12.94
C GLY A 190 -8.89 1.01 13.45
#